data_AF-A0A094HTF2-F1
#
_entry.id   AF-A0A094HTF2-F1
#
_cell.length_a   1.000
_cell.length_b   1.000
_cell.length_c   1.000
_cell.angle_alpha   90.00
_cell.angle_beta   90.00
_cell.angle_gamma   90.00
#
_symmetry.space_group_name_H-M   'P 1'
#
loop_
_entity.id
_entity.type
_entity.pdbx_description
1 polymer ?
#
loop_
_entity_poly.entity_id
_entity_poly.type
_entity_poly.pdbx_seq_one_letter_code
_entity_poly.pdbx_strand_id
1 'polypeptide(L)'
;MATPLEVLHVMTPAEWGKPIDVDEKWIHFVDDNVKAILPPGTVVESICPHGASYWTRTAEISTQMADGTPRSYFLKVSQGDNGKGMVTGEFSSMTALYQTMPEFVPEPIGTGTYASAPGIHFFCCQLINMTDEIPEIQAFTSRLAELHKKGVSPGGRYGFHVPTYKGTIPQYTTWHDTWEESYYHSMKWFMHAEEKSQGVDEEMRELCQGILDKVIPRLLRPLETGGRHIQPRLIHGDLWAGNTSWNIDTNMPVIYDAAALYAHNELEMAAWRPIRHLIGRQYMAAYFDYFPVSAPEEDQDDRNMLYYLRWDLKSSALFSGNLRYRNMAKETMKTLIGKFPGGYEEWAKERGEEPVHRVMPPTTIGLELEERPIDNSTTSIPSDSISELTRNEKMAHNNHGLPYLSGLRTSVPTKPDIVQPQGGTPLNSYGTMEII
;
A
#
# COMPACT_ATOMS: atom_id res chain seq x y z
N MET A 1 -30.26 -3.16 -13.06
CA MET A 1 -29.06 -2.59 -13.72
C MET A 1 -28.95 -1.16 -13.24
N ALA A 2 -28.07 -0.91 -12.27
CA ALA A 2 -27.78 0.45 -11.80
C ALA A 2 -26.84 1.13 -12.80
N THR A 3 -27.03 2.43 -13.02
CA THR A 3 -26.23 3.20 -13.98
C THR A 3 -24.80 3.43 -13.45
N PRO A 4 -23.78 3.57 -14.31
CA PRO A 4 -22.39 3.77 -13.86
C PRO A 4 -22.15 4.99 -12.97
N LEU A 5 -23.07 5.98 -12.96
CA LEU A 5 -22.99 7.17 -12.11
C LEU A 5 -23.53 6.97 -10.68
N GLU A 6 -24.25 5.89 -10.38
CA GLU A 6 -24.86 5.68 -9.06
C GLU A 6 -23.94 4.97 -8.04
N VAL A 7 -22.68 4.64 -8.41
CA VAL A 7 -21.76 3.84 -7.57
C VAL A 7 -20.48 4.61 -7.17
N LEU A 8 -20.38 5.91 -7.47
CA LEU A 8 -19.36 6.79 -6.89
C LEU A 8 -19.79 7.24 -5.48
N HIS A 9 -19.93 6.28 -4.57
CA HIS A 9 -19.95 6.60 -3.15
C HIS A 9 -18.50 6.84 -2.72
N VAL A 10 -18.03 8.08 -2.93
CA VAL A 10 -16.94 8.65 -2.14
C VAL A 10 -17.36 8.42 -0.69
N MET A 11 -16.58 7.67 0.07
CA MET A 11 -16.85 7.38 1.49
C MET A 11 -17.21 8.70 2.19
N THR A 12 -18.46 8.85 2.63
CA THR A 12 -18.96 10.16 3.08
C THR A 12 -18.31 10.54 4.42
N PRO A 13 -17.97 11.82 4.67
CA PRO A 13 -17.44 12.33 5.95
C PRO A 13 -18.21 11.93 7.23
N ALA A 14 -19.47 11.48 7.11
CA ALA A 14 -20.26 10.95 8.22
C ALA A 14 -19.73 9.62 8.81
N GLU A 15 -18.95 8.84 8.06
CA GLU A 15 -18.31 7.61 8.55
C GLU A 15 -17.08 7.89 9.46
N TRP A 16 -16.67 9.15 9.61
CA TRP A 16 -15.32 9.58 10.03
C TRP A 16 -15.26 10.39 11.34
N GLY A 17 -16.35 10.51 12.09
CA GLY A 17 -16.49 11.47 13.20
C GLY A 17 -15.66 11.21 14.48
N LYS A 18 -14.62 10.37 14.45
CA LYS A 18 -13.73 10.20 15.62
C LYS A 18 -12.57 11.21 15.54
N PRO A 19 -12.29 11.96 16.61
CA PRO A 19 -11.12 12.84 16.64
C PRO A 19 -9.84 12.02 16.51
N ILE A 20 -8.83 12.56 15.81
CA ILE A 20 -7.49 11.97 15.80
C ILE A 20 -6.95 12.03 17.23
N ASP A 21 -6.45 10.90 17.72
CA ASP A 21 -6.02 10.73 19.12
C ASP A 21 -4.84 11.65 19.52
N VAL A 22 -4.16 12.23 18.53
CA VAL A 22 -2.99 13.11 18.71
C VAL A 22 -3.43 14.58 18.70
N ASP A 23 -3.06 15.30 19.75
CA ASP A 23 -3.27 16.76 19.88
C ASP A 23 -2.46 17.53 18.81
N GLU A 24 -3.08 18.51 18.16
CA GLU A 24 -2.45 19.32 17.10
C GLU A 24 -1.23 20.09 17.58
N LYS A 25 -1.10 20.39 18.87
CA LYS A 25 0.08 21.07 19.40
C LYS A 25 1.40 20.37 19.07
N TRP A 26 1.39 19.05 18.86
CA TRP A 26 2.58 18.25 18.59
C TRP A 26 3.14 18.44 17.18
N ILE A 27 2.43 19.16 16.30
CA ILE A 27 2.89 19.54 14.96
C ILE A 27 3.10 21.07 14.82
N HIS A 28 3.11 21.82 15.92
CA HIS A 28 3.39 23.26 15.93
C HIS A 28 4.85 23.60 16.28
N PHE A 29 5.68 22.60 16.50
CA PHE A 29 7.12 22.74 16.74
C PHE A 29 7.87 21.50 16.28
N VAL A 30 9.17 21.62 16.01
CA VAL A 30 10.03 20.49 15.70
C VAL A 30 10.73 20.03 16.98
N ASP A 31 10.40 18.81 17.45
CA ASP A 31 11.02 18.17 18.61
C ASP A 31 12.50 17.86 18.37
N ASP A 32 13.31 17.83 19.44
CA ASP A 32 14.76 17.65 19.33
C ASP A 32 15.15 16.29 18.74
N ASN A 33 14.38 15.23 18.98
CA ASN A 33 14.63 13.93 18.33
C ASN A 33 14.25 13.94 16.84
N VAL A 34 13.31 14.80 16.42
CA VAL A 34 13.01 15.01 14.99
C VAL A 34 14.16 15.77 14.34
N LYS A 35 14.72 16.81 14.99
CA LYS A 35 15.89 17.52 14.47
C LYS A 35 17.10 16.60 14.33
N ALA A 36 17.28 15.67 15.27
CA ALA A 36 18.42 14.76 15.32
C ALA A 36 18.49 13.76 14.16
N ILE A 37 17.36 13.46 13.51
CA ILE A 37 17.34 12.59 12.31
C ILE A 37 17.56 13.35 11.01
N LEU A 38 17.46 14.69 11.03
CA LEU A 38 17.70 15.49 9.84
C LEU A 38 19.19 15.47 9.47
N PRO A 39 19.54 15.66 8.18
CA PRO A 39 20.93 15.71 7.75
C PRO A 39 21.77 16.71 8.56
N PRO A 40 23.05 16.40 8.85
CA PRO A 40 23.91 17.28 9.64
C PRO A 40 24.02 18.69 9.03
N GLY A 41 23.86 19.71 9.87
CA GLY A 41 23.91 21.12 9.46
C GLY A 41 22.60 21.66 8.89
N THR A 42 21.53 20.85 8.82
CA THR A 42 20.19 21.35 8.49
C THR A 42 19.68 22.35 9.53
N VAL A 43 19.18 23.49 9.05
CA VAL A 43 18.54 24.55 9.84
C VAL A 43 17.05 24.52 9.57
N VAL A 44 16.25 24.32 10.62
CA VAL A 44 14.78 24.39 10.53
C VAL A 44 14.33 25.84 10.43
N GLU A 45 13.52 26.17 9.42
CA GLU A 45 12.95 27.50 9.22
C GLU A 45 11.54 27.60 9.80
N SER A 46 10.69 26.61 9.50
CA SER A 46 9.30 26.58 9.94
C SER A 46 8.74 25.16 10.00
N ILE A 47 7.62 25.04 10.71
CA ILE A 47 6.75 23.87 10.67
C ILE A 47 5.30 24.36 10.55
N CYS A 48 4.51 23.73 9.70
CA CYS A 48 3.09 24.02 9.55
C CYS A 48 2.29 22.73 9.33
N PRO A 49 1.03 22.66 9.80
CA PRO A 49 0.13 21.58 9.42
C PRO A 49 0.05 21.46 7.90
N HIS A 50 0.17 20.23 7.38
CA HIS A 50 0.23 19.95 5.95
C HIS A 50 -0.36 18.56 5.67
N GLY A 51 -1.18 18.45 4.62
CA GLY A 51 -1.89 17.23 4.27
C GLY A 51 -2.90 16.78 5.35
N ALA A 52 -3.44 15.57 5.16
CA ALA A 52 -4.40 14.97 6.08
C ALA A 52 -4.12 13.48 6.29
N SER A 53 -4.46 12.99 7.48
CA SER A 53 -4.44 11.57 7.83
C SER A 53 -5.59 11.26 8.77
N TYR A 54 -6.08 10.02 8.73
CA TYR A 54 -7.13 9.56 9.64
C TYR A 54 -6.58 9.15 11.01
N TRP A 55 -5.28 8.90 11.11
CA TRP A 55 -4.67 8.23 12.27
C TRP A 55 -3.56 9.03 12.92
N THR A 56 -3.00 10.00 12.21
CA THR A 56 -1.83 10.78 12.62
C THR A 56 -2.07 12.26 12.40
N ARG A 57 -1.32 13.11 13.10
CA ARG A 57 -1.14 14.52 12.71
C ARG A 57 -0.01 14.61 11.71
N THR A 58 -0.13 15.55 10.77
CA THR A 58 0.81 15.70 9.67
C THR A 58 1.25 17.15 9.52
N ALA A 59 2.52 17.34 9.18
CA ALA A 59 3.10 18.66 8.99
C ALA A 59 4.21 18.65 7.94
N GLU A 60 4.42 19.82 7.34
CA GLU A 60 5.62 20.13 6.59
C GLU A 60 6.64 20.77 7.54
N ILE A 61 7.90 20.34 7.44
CA ILE A 61 9.05 20.99 8.04
C ILE A 61 9.88 21.60 6.90
N SER A 62 9.89 22.92 6.80
CA SER A 62 10.72 23.64 5.83
C SER A 62 12.10 23.91 6.42
N THR A 63 13.16 23.62 5.67
CA THR A 63 14.54 23.71 6.15
C THR A 63 15.49 24.29 5.10
N GLN A 64 16.64 24.78 5.56
CA GLN A 64 17.83 24.96 4.73
C GLN A 64 18.88 23.90 5.09
N MET A 65 19.42 23.25 4.07
CA MET A 65 20.52 22.29 4.19
C MET A 65 21.85 23.02 4.50
N ALA A 66 22.89 22.27 4.85
CA ALA A 66 24.20 22.85 5.21
C ALA A 66 24.85 23.69 4.08
N ASP A 67 24.50 23.41 2.83
CA ASP A 67 24.93 24.16 1.64
C ASP A 67 24.02 25.34 1.29
N GLY A 68 22.97 25.60 2.09
CA GLY A 68 21.96 26.62 1.86
C GLY A 68 20.80 26.19 0.94
N THR A 69 20.79 24.95 0.44
CA THR A 69 19.71 24.46 -0.42
C THR A 69 18.42 24.29 0.39
N PRO A 70 17.28 24.87 -0.04
CA PRO A 70 15.99 24.64 0.62
C PRO A 70 15.57 23.18 0.47
N ARG A 71 15.06 22.57 1.54
CA ARG A 71 14.50 21.22 1.51
C ARG A 71 13.35 21.10 2.51
N SER A 72 12.23 20.56 2.07
CA SER A 72 11.08 20.29 2.93
C SER A 72 10.95 18.80 3.24
N TYR A 73 10.43 18.52 4.44
CA TYR A 73 10.17 17.18 4.92
C TYR A 73 8.71 17.04 5.34
N PHE A 74 8.15 15.85 5.12
CA PHE A 74 6.83 15.49 5.61
C PHE A 74 6.98 14.75 6.95
N LEU A 75 6.24 15.21 7.96
CA LEU A 75 6.23 14.65 9.31
C LEU A 75 4.87 14.04 9.60
N LYS A 76 4.84 12.78 10.05
CA LYS A 76 3.69 12.15 10.69
C LYS A 76 3.92 12.00 12.18
N VAL A 77 2.91 12.29 12.99
CA VAL A 77 2.94 12.19 14.45
C VAL A 77 1.79 11.30 14.93
N SER A 78 2.11 10.32 15.75
CA SER A 78 1.21 9.34 16.35
C SER A 78 1.37 9.29 17.88
N GLN A 79 0.47 8.60 18.58
CA GLN A 79 0.50 8.50 20.04
C GLN A 79 0.32 7.06 20.52
N GLY A 80 0.99 6.72 21.63
CA GLY A 80 0.91 5.44 22.33
C GLY A 80 1.55 4.27 21.57
N ASP A 81 1.52 3.09 22.20
CA ASP A 81 2.24 1.90 21.70
C ASP A 81 1.82 1.48 20.29
N ASN A 82 0.51 1.58 19.97
CA ASN A 82 0.03 1.30 18.62
C ASN A 82 0.55 2.32 17.61
N GLY A 83 0.58 3.60 17.98
CA GLY A 83 1.16 4.67 17.15
C GLY A 83 2.64 4.46 16.89
N LYS A 84 3.42 4.08 17.91
CA LYS A 84 4.83 3.70 17.78
C LYS A 84 5.02 2.60 16.74
N GLY A 85 4.21 1.55 16.81
CA GLY A 85 4.22 0.45 15.85
C GLY A 85 3.89 0.92 14.42
N MET A 86 2.88 1.77 14.26
CA MET A 86 2.50 2.31 12.95
C MET A 86 3.65 3.06 12.28
N VAL A 87 4.26 4.04 12.96
CA VAL A 87 5.34 4.84 12.37
C VAL A 87 6.62 4.02 12.14
N THR A 88 6.90 3.04 13.00
CA THR A 88 8.05 2.12 12.84
C THR A 88 7.85 1.18 11.64
N GLY A 89 6.64 0.62 11.50
CA GLY A 89 6.27 -0.25 10.40
C GLY A 89 6.26 0.48 9.06
N GLU A 90 5.75 1.71 9.03
CA GLU A 90 5.79 2.57 7.83
C GLU A 90 7.23 2.92 7.46
N PHE A 91 8.06 3.39 8.40
CA PHE A 91 9.47 3.68 8.14
C PHE A 91 10.22 2.47 7.54
N SER A 92 10.01 1.28 8.12
CA SER A 92 10.63 0.04 7.64
C SER A 92 10.13 -0.36 6.26
N SER A 93 8.84 -0.12 5.97
CA SER A 93 8.23 -0.36 4.66
C SER A 93 8.80 0.56 3.59
N MET A 94 8.80 1.87 3.87
CA MET A 94 9.31 2.90 2.96
C MET A 94 10.81 2.74 2.73
N THR A 95 11.58 2.33 3.74
CA THR A 95 13.02 2.03 3.59
C THR A 95 13.26 0.88 2.62
N ALA A 96 12.54 -0.23 2.76
CA ALA A 96 12.68 -1.37 1.86
C ALA A 96 12.29 -1.01 0.41
N LEU A 97 11.22 -0.23 0.23
CA LEU A 97 10.80 0.27 -1.08
C LEU A 97 11.82 1.22 -1.69
N TYR A 98 12.32 2.19 -0.91
CA TYR A 98 13.30 3.18 -1.36
C TYR A 98 14.62 2.51 -1.77
N GLN A 99 15.12 1.55 -0.99
CA GLN A 99 16.30 0.77 -1.34
C GLN A 99 16.13 -0.01 -2.66
N THR A 100 14.89 -0.38 -3.01
CA THR A 100 14.59 -1.12 -4.24
C THR A 100 14.38 -0.20 -5.44
N MET A 101 13.68 0.93 -5.23
CA MET A 101 13.25 1.88 -6.26
C MET A 101 13.21 3.32 -5.70
N PRO A 102 14.36 4.02 -5.57
CA PRO A 102 14.43 5.34 -4.94
C PRO A 102 13.57 6.42 -5.61
N GLU A 103 13.37 6.34 -6.93
CA GLU A 103 12.57 7.31 -7.69
C GLU A 103 11.05 7.11 -7.56
N PHE A 104 10.61 5.98 -7.01
CA PHE A 104 9.19 5.62 -6.98
C PHE A 104 8.51 5.93 -5.63
N VAL A 105 9.31 6.25 -4.60
CA VAL A 105 8.81 6.53 -3.24
C VAL A 105 9.55 7.72 -2.62
N PRO A 106 8.94 8.46 -1.67
CA PRO A 106 9.65 9.45 -0.87
C PRO A 106 10.82 8.83 -0.10
N GLU A 107 11.95 9.53 -0.03
CA GLU A 107 13.08 9.13 0.81
C GLU A 107 12.67 9.12 2.30
N PRO A 108 12.72 7.96 2.99
CA PRO A 108 12.49 7.92 4.42
C PRO A 108 13.71 8.48 5.17
N ILE A 109 13.47 9.47 6.03
CA ILE A 109 14.55 10.14 6.79
C ILE A 109 14.73 9.49 8.17
N GLY A 110 13.62 9.20 8.87
CA GLY A 110 13.72 8.53 10.16
C GLY A 110 12.38 8.35 10.87
N THR A 111 12.45 7.65 12.00
CA THR A 111 11.34 7.45 12.94
C THR A 111 11.86 7.46 14.37
N GLY A 112 11.00 7.79 15.33
CA GLY A 112 11.38 7.78 16.74
C GLY A 112 10.26 8.22 17.68
N THR A 113 10.65 8.50 18.92
CA THR A 113 9.79 9.07 19.96
C THR A 113 10.25 10.49 20.25
N TYR A 114 9.32 11.41 20.48
CA TYR A 114 9.64 12.78 20.88
C TYR A 114 10.46 12.80 22.18
N ALA A 115 11.51 13.61 22.23
CA ALA A 115 12.31 13.84 23.43
C ALA A 115 11.46 14.50 24.53
N SER A 116 10.57 15.42 24.14
CA SER A 116 9.69 16.15 25.05
C SER A 116 8.49 15.33 25.56
N ALA A 117 8.15 14.21 24.91
CA ALA A 117 6.95 13.44 25.20
C ALA A 117 7.10 11.93 24.86
N PRO A 118 7.37 11.07 25.86
CA PRO A 118 7.65 9.64 25.64
C PRO A 118 6.53 8.82 24.97
N GLY A 119 5.29 9.32 24.97
CA GLY A 119 4.14 8.67 24.33
C GLY A 119 3.82 9.21 22.93
N ILE A 120 4.64 10.10 22.38
CA ILE A 120 4.45 10.70 21.06
C ILE A 120 5.54 10.19 20.14
N HIS A 121 5.15 9.64 18.99
CA HIS A 121 6.04 8.98 18.06
C HIS A 121 5.91 9.61 16.68
N PHE A 122 6.96 9.53 15.88
CA PHE A 122 7.00 10.18 14.58
C PHE A 122 7.61 9.31 13.48
N PHE A 123 7.21 9.60 12.25
CA PHE A 123 7.88 9.20 11.02
C PHE A 123 8.12 10.46 10.19
N CYS A 124 9.29 10.56 9.57
CA CYS A 124 9.67 11.68 8.72
C CYS A 124 10.26 11.18 7.40
N CYS A 125 9.82 11.77 6.29
CA CYS A 125 10.30 11.49 4.96
C CYS A 125 10.47 12.79 4.14
N GLN A 126 11.06 12.68 2.96
CA GLN A 126 11.07 13.75 1.96
C GLN A 126 9.64 14.20 1.66
N LEU A 127 9.43 15.53 1.62
CA LEU A 127 8.21 16.07 1.02
C LEU A 127 8.35 16.07 -0.51
N ILE A 128 7.38 15.49 -1.21
CA ILE A 128 7.31 15.47 -2.67
C ILE A 128 6.15 16.36 -3.12
N ASN A 129 6.38 17.19 -4.13
CA ASN A 129 5.32 17.99 -4.76
C ASN A 129 4.50 17.09 -5.68
N MET A 130 3.22 16.94 -5.36
CA MET A 130 2.32 15.99 -5.99
C MET A 130 1.16 16.68 -6.70
N THR A 131 0.52 15.99 -7.63
CA THR A 131 -0.79 16.40 -8.19
C THR A 131 -1.93 15.67 -7.47
N ASP A 132 -3.16 16.19 -7.60
CA ASP A 132 -4.36 15.46 -7.17
C ASP A 132 -4.79 14.36 -8.17
N GLU A 133 -3.97 14.07 -9.18
CA GLU A 133 -4.32 13.16 -10.27
C GLU A 133 -3.86 11.73 -9.99
N ILE A 134 -4.68 10.78 -10.44
CA ILE A 134 -4.30 9.37 -10.42
C ILE A 134 -3.24 9.14 -11.52
N PRO A 135 -2.18 8.37 -11.24
CA PRO A 135 -1.15 8.10 -12.23
C PRO A 135 -1.67 7.51 -13.53
N GLU A 136 -1.04 7.87 -14.66
CA GLU A 136 -1.32 7.22 -15.94
C GLU A 136 -1.06 5.70 -15.86
N ILE A 137 -2.00 4.91 -16.40
CA ILE A 137 -2.08 3.46 -16.22
C ILE A 137 -0.77 2.76 -16.58
N GLN A 138 -0.22 3.02 -17.77
CA GLN A 138 0.96 2.31 -18.28
C GLN A 138 2.24 2.73 -17.53
N ALA A 139 2.42 4.02 -17.30
CA ALA A 139 3.55 4.56 -16.55
C ALA A 139 3.59 4.00 -15.12
N PHE A 140 2.44 3.93 -14.44
CA PHE A 140 2.33 3.41 -13.09
C PHE A 140 2.55 1.90 -13.01
N THR A 141 1.85 1.15 -13.85
CA THR A 141 1.86 -0.33 -13.77
C THR A 141 3.20 -0.91 -14.23
N SER A 142 3.88 -0.28 -15.17
CA SER A 142 5.25 -0.66 -15.56
C SER A 142 6.25 -0.47 -14.41
N ARG A 143 6.19 0.66 -13.69
CA ARG A 143 7.03 0.92 -12.51
C ARG A 143 6.70 -0.01 -11.34
N LEU A 144 5.42 -0.31 -11.11
CA LEU A 144 5.03 -1.29 -10.09
C LEU A 144 5.55 -2.70 -10.41
N ALA A 145 5.47 -3.12 -11.68
CA ALA A 145 6.05 -4.38 -12.13
C ALA A 145 7.57 -4.40 -11.98
N GLU A 146 8.25 -3.28 -12.23
CA GLU A 146 9.69 -3.11 -12.00
C GLU A 146 10.04 -3.28 -10.51
N LEU A 147 9.30 -2.64 -9.61
CA LEU A 147 9.43 -2.81 -8.16
C LEU A 147 9.30 -4.29 -7.77
N HIS A 148 8.24 -4.97 -8.21
CA HIS A 148 8.03 -6.39 -7.88
C HIS A 148 9.13 -7.31 -8.47
N LYS A 149 9.69 -6.98 -9.63
CA LYS A 149 10.80 -7.73 -10.23
C LYS A 149 12.09 -7.57 -9.42
N LYS A 150 12.42 -6.35 -8.98
CA LYS A 150 13.64 -6.04 -8.22
C LYS A 150 13.55 -6.41 -6.75
N GLY A 151 12.38 -6.24 -6.14
CA GLY A 151 12.12 -6.49 -4.72
C GLY A 151 11.98 -7.99 -4.43
N VAL A 152 13.07 -8.73 -4.46
CA VAL A 152 13.09 -10.16 -4.14
C VAL A 152 13.28 -10.36 -2.65
N SER A 153 12.51 -11.27 -2.06
CA SER A 153 12.61 -11.58 -0.62
C SER A 153 13.98 -12.10 -0.20
N PRO A 154 14.56 -11.56 0.90
CA PRO A 154 15.73 -12.14 1.55
C PRO A 154 15.44 -13.60 1.96
N GLY A 155 16.24 -14.53 1.45
CA GLY A 155 16.11 -15.96 1.76
C GLY A 155 14.90 -16.66 1.15
N GLY A 156 14.15 -16.00 0.25
CA GLY A 156 13.05 -16.62 -0.48
C GLY A 156 11.81 -16.94 0.37
N ARG A 157 11.62 -16.24 1.49
CA ARG A 157 10.50 -16.49 2.44
C ARG A 157 9.41 -15.42 2.32
N TYR A 158 8.21 -15.72 2.79
CA TYR A 158 7.08 -14.78 2.85
C TYR A 158 6.97 -14.16 4.25
N GLY A 159 6.70 -12.86 4.33
CA GLY A 159 6.62 -12.15 5.61
C GLY A 159 7.30 -10.79 5.56
N PHE A 160 7.65 -10.24 6.73
CA PHE A 160 8.42 -9.02 6.88
C PHE A 160 9.16 -9.01 8.22
N HIS A 161 10.24 -8.25 8.32
CA HIS A 161 11.12 -8.30 9.49
C HIS A 161 10.51 -7.63 10.73
N VAL A 162 9.63 -6.64 10.53
CA VAL A 162 8.81 -6.00 11.57
C VAL A 162 7.32 -6.12 11.24
N PRO A 163 6.42 -5.96 12.22
CA PRO A 163 5.01 -5.72 11.94
C PRO A 163 4.80 -4.40 11.18
N THR A 164 4.06 -4.46 10.09
CA THR A 164 3.60 -3.28 9.32
C THR A 164 2.11 -3.08 9.59
N TYR A 165 1.53 -1.91 9.28
CA TYR A 165 0.17 -1.57 9.73
C TYR A 165 -0.74 -1.21 8.58
N LYS A 166 -2.00 -1.69 8.64
CA LYS A 166 -3.08 -1.26 7.74
C LYS A 166 -4.07 -0.42 8.52
N GLY A 167 -3.95 0.91 8.39
CA GLY A 167 -4.58 1.83 9.34
C GLY A 167 -4.01 1.57 10.74
N THR A 168 -4.87 1.36 11.73
CA THR A 168 -4.45 1.08 13.11
C THR A 168 -4.25 -0.41 13.41
N ILE A 169 -4.47 -1.31 12.44
CA ILE A 169 -4.37 -2.76 12.66
C ILE A 169 -2.97 -3.26 12.23
N PRO A 170 -2.18 -3.85 13.14
CA PRO A 170 -0.91 -4.47 12.75
C PRO A 170 -1.16 -5.65 11.81
N GLN A 171 -0.25 -5.89 10.88
CA GLN A 171 -0.26 -7.05 9.99
C GLN A 171 0.50 -8.20 10.63
N TYR A 172 0.06 -9.42 10.32
CA TYR A 172 0.84 -10.61 10.61
C TYR A 172 2.00 -10.72 9.61
N THR A 173 3.24 -10.58 10.08
CA THR A 173 4.45 -10.53 9.24
C THR A 173 5.44 -11.65 9.50
N THR A 174 5.08 -12.65 10.32
CA THR A 174 5.98 -13.79 10.61
C THR A 174 6.41 -14.51 9.33
N TRP A 175 7.67 -14.92 9.30
CA TRP A 175 8.28 -15.56 8.14
C TRP A 175 7.80 -16.99 7.93
N HIS A 176 7.41 -17.31 6.70
CA HIS A 176 6.90 -18.60 6.25
C HIS A 176 7.56 -19.03 4.94
N ASP A 177 7.64 -20.35 4.71
CA ASP A 177 8.32 -20.90 3.54
C ASP A 177 7.38 -21.06 2.34
N THR A 178 6.06 -21.07 2.58
CA THR A 178 5.04 -21.21 1.53
C THR A 178 4.06 -20.04 1.56
N TRP A 179 3.56 -19.66 0.39
CA TRP A 179 2.58 -18.59 0.31
C TRP A 179 1.25 -18.95 0.95
N GLU A 180 0.81 -20.20 0.78
CA GLU A 180 -0.43 -20.72 1.38
C GLU A 180 -0.43 -20.53 2.90
N GLU A 181 0.65 -20.92 3.58
CA GLU A 181 0.78 -20.80 5.03
C GLU A 181 0.86 -19.35 5.49
N SER A 182 1.68 -18.53 4.82
CA SER A 182 1.77 -17.09 5.11
C SER A 182 0.41 -16.41 5.00
N TYR A 183 -0.35 -16.71 3.94
CA TYR A 183 -1.65 -16.13 3.70
C TYR A 183 -2.70 -16.66 4.67
N TYR A 184 -2.67 -17.96 5.00
CA TYR A 184 -3.55 -18.59 5.98
C TYR A 184 -3.46 -17.88 7.34
N HIS A 185 -2.25 -17.66 7.85
CA HIS A 185 -2.06 -16.97 9.12
C HIS A 185 -2.47 -15.50 9.05
N SER A 186 -2.15 -14.80 7.95
CA SER A 186 -2.60 -13.42 7.76
C SER A 186 -4.12 -13.33 7.71
N MET A 187 -4.81 -14.26 7.06
CA MET A 187 -6.27 -14.29 6.96
C MET A 187 -6.90 -14.53 8.34
N LYS A 188 -6.39 -15.52 9.09
CA LYS A 188 -6.84 -15.78 10.47
C LYS A 188 -6.68 -14.55 11.38
N TRP A 189 -5.58 -13.81 11.23
CA TRP A 189 -5.37 -12.59 11.98
C TRP A 189 -6.45 -11.54 11.71
N PHE A 190 -6.79 -11.27 10.44
CA PHE A 190 -7.85 -10.32 10.11
C PHE A 190 -9.24 -10.81 10.50
N MET A 191 -9.52 -12.12 10.42
CA MET A 191 -10.76 -12.70 10.95
C MET A 191 -10.88 -12.49 12.47
N HIS A 192 -9.79 -12.67 13.22
CA HIS A 192 -9.76 -12.41 14.65
C HIS A 192 -9.94 -10.92 14.98
N ALA A 193 -9.24 -10.02 14.27
CA ALA A 193 -9.39 -8.58 14.45
C ALA A 193 -10.83 -8.12 14.16
N GLU A 194 -11.46 -8.71 13.15
CA GLU A 194 -12.84 -8.45 12.77
C GLU A 194 -13.82 -8.89 13.86
N GLU A 195 -13.73 -10.14 14.34
CA GLU A 195 -14.58 -10.64 15.42
C GLU A 195 -14.38 -9.84 16.71
N LYS A 196 -13.13 -9.46 17.03
CA LYS A 196 -12.83 -8.62 18.20
C LYS A 196 -13.48 -7.23 18.08
N SER A 197 -13.48 -6.64 16.89
CA SER A 197 -14.06 -5.30 16.68
C SER A 197 -15.58 -5.32 16.59
N GLN A 198 -16.15 -6.29 15.88
CA GLN A 198 -17.57 -6.28 15.48
C GLN A 198 -18.41 -7.27 16.29
N GLY A 199 -17.79 -8.07 17.16
CA GLY A 199 -18.44 -9.10 17.97
C GLY A 199 -18.63 -10.42 17.22
N VAL A 200 -19.03 -11.43 17.98
CA VAL A 200 -19.25 -12.81 17.50
C VAL A 200 -20.45 -12.88 16.55
N ASP A 201 -20.27 -13.62 15.46
CA ASP A 201 -21.32 -13.95 14.49
C ASP A 201 -21.10 -15.39 13.99
N GLU A 202 -22.06 -16.29 14.24
CA GLU A 202 -21.89 -17.72 13.98
C GLU A 202 -21.83 -18.03 12.47
N GLU A 203 -22.61 -17.33 11.64
CA GLU A 203 -22.51 -17.47 10.18
C GLU A 203 -21.12 -17.06 9.71
N MET A 204 -20.57 -15.97 10.26
CA MET A 204 -19.22 -15.52 9.94
C MET A 204 -18.18 -16.57 10.32
N ARG A 205 -18.30 -17.23 11.48
CA ARG A 205 -17.38 -18.30 11.91
C ARG A 205 -17.41 -19.50 10.98
N GLU A 206 -18.61 -19.95 10.59
CA GLU A 206 -18.78 -21.05 9.64
C GLU A 206 -18.17 -20.71 8.28
N LEU A 207 -18.42 -19.50 7.77
CA LEU A 207 -17.85 -19.03 6.51
C LEU A 207 -16.32 -18.89 6.60
N CYS A 208 -15.79 -18.35 7.69
CA CYS A 208 -14.34 -18.29 7.93
C CYS A 208 -13.71 -19.68 7.88
N GLN A 209 -14.32 -20.69 8.51
CA GLN A 209 -13.84 -22.06 8.47
C GLN A 209 -13.84 -22.62 7.03
N GLY A 210 -14.90 -22.38 6.25
CA GLY A 210 -14.95 -22.77 4.84
C GLY A 210 -13.85 -22.14 3.98
N ILE A 211 -13.52 -20.88 4.24
CA ILE A 211 -12.42 -20.18 3.54
C ILE A 211 -11.07 -20.80 3.89
N LEU A 212 -10.83 -21.05 5.19
CA LEU A 212 -9.58 -21.59 5.69
C LEU A 212 -9.34 -23.03 5.24
N ASP A 213 -10.37 -23.87 5.25
CA ASP A 213 -10.23 -25.30 4.99
C ASP A 213 -10.30 -25.65 3.51
N LYS A 214 -11.08 -24.91 2.72
CA LYS A 214 -11.36 -25.27 1.32
C LYS A 214 -10.77 -24.29 0.34
N VAL A 215 -11.08 -23.01 0.50
CA VAL A 215 -10.80 -22.00 -0.52
C VAL A 215 -9.32 -21.63 -0.57
N ILE A 216 -8.68 -21.37 0.58
CA ILE A 216 -7.25 -21.05 0.64
C ILE A 216 -6.40 -22.19 0.06
N PRO A 217 -6.54 -23.45 0.51
CA PRO A 217 -5.84 -24.57 -0.11
C PRO A 217 -6.11 -24.67 -1.61
N ARG A 218 -7.37 -24.56 -2.03
CA ARG A 218 -7.74 -24.70 -3.46
C ARG A 218 -7.06 -23.66 -4.33
N LEU A 219 -7.01 -22.40 -3.90
CA LEU A 219 -6.52 -21.31 -4.75
C LEU A 219 -5.02 -21.05 -4.61
N LEU A 220 -4.41 -21.37 -3.47
CA LEU A 220 -3.02 -21.00 -3.18
C LEU A 220 -2.05 -22.17 -3.24
N ARG A 221 -2.46 -23.38 -2.84
CA ARG A 221 -1.58 -24.57 -2.91
C ARG A 221 -1.13 -24.90 -4.34
N PRO A 222 -1.98 -24.75 -5.40
CA PRO A 222 -1.54 -24.97 -6.77
C PRO A 222 -0.37 -24.09 -7.21
N LEU A 223 -0.20 -22.88 -6.66
CA LEU A 223 0.89 -21.97 -7.02
C LEU A 223 2.29 -22.56 -6.77
N GLU A 224 2.40 -23.50 -5.82
CA GLU A 224 3.66 -24.07 -5.33
C GLU A 224 3.67 -25.61 -5.36
N THR A 225 2.74 -26.22 -6.10
CA THR A 225 2.64 -27.68 -6.28
C THR A 225 2.55 -28.03 -7.77
N GLY A 226 2.75 -29.30 -8.12
CA GLY A 226 2.81 -29.74 -9.52
C GLY A 226 4.02 -29.17 -10.28
N GLY A 227 5.15 -28.97 -9.58
CA GLY A 227 6.38 -28.39 -10.14
C GLY A 227 6.37 -26.87 -10.31
N ARG A 228 5.26 -26.21 -9.94
CA ARG A 228 5.17 -24.74 -9.93
C ARG A 228 5.84 -24.16 -8.69
N HIS A 229 6.31 -22.92 -8.84
CA HIS A 229 6.86 -22.11 -7.77
C HIS A 229 6.51 -20.65 -8.06
N ILE A 230 6.28 -19.89 -7.00
CA ILE A 230 6.19 -18.44 -7.05
C ILE A 230 7.30 -17.85 -6.19
N GLN A 231 7.82 -16.69 -6.60
CA GLN A 231 8.86 -15.99 -5.85
C GLN A 231 8.21 -14.91 -4.97
N PRO A 232 8.44 -14.89 -3.63
CA PRO A 232 7.98 -13.79 -2.80
C PRO A 232 8.58 -12.46 -3.26
N ARG A 233 7.70 -11.50 -3.55
CA ARG A 233 8.02 -10.14 -4.01
C ARG A 233 7.68 -9.12 -2.94
N LEU A 234 8.50 -8.07 -2.83
CA LEU A 234 8.20 -6.89 -2.03
C LEU A 234 6.99 -6.20 -2.65
N ILE A 235 5.90 -6.13 -1.89
CA ILE A 235 4.70 -5.39 -2.24
C ILE A 235 4.59 -4.15 -1.34
N HIS A 236 3.98 -3.08 -1.84
CA HIS A 236 3.58 -1.90 -1.08
C HIS A 236 2.55 -2.28 0.00
N GLY A 237 1.61 -3.16 -0.34
CA GLY A 237 0.72 -3.80 0.61
C GLY A 237 -0.53 -3.02 0.97
N ASP A 238 -0.59 -1.71 0.73
CA ASP A 238 -1.82 -0.88 0.85
C ASP A 238 -1.98 0.06 -0.36
N LEU A 239 -1.79 -0.43 -1.59
CA LEU A 239 -1.73 0.42 -2.79
C LEU A 239 -3.11 0.68 -3.41
N TRP A 240 -3.87 1.62 -2.84
CA TRP A 240 -5.11 2.14 -3.42
C TRP A 240 -4.92 3.58 -3.96
N ALA A 241 -5.94 4.17 -4.56
CA ALA A 241 -5.83 5.49 -5.20
C ALA A 241 -5.33 6.60 -4.25
N GLY A 242 -5.64 6.53 -2.96
CA GLY A 242 -5.18 7.52 -1.96
C GLY A 242 -3.74 7.34 -1.49
N ASN A 243 -3.02 6.30 -1.96
CA ASN A 243 -1.63 6.01 -1.62
C ASN A 243 -0.71 6.10 -2.86
N THR A 244 -1.14 6.87 -3.86
CA THR A 244 -0.36 7.10 -5.07
C THR A 244 -0.73 8.43 -5.72
N SER A 245 0.24 9.05 -6.39
CA SER A 245 0.07 10.32 -7.08
C SER A 245 1.12 10.47 -8.20
N TRP A 246 1.15 11.62 -8.86
CA TRP A 246 2.17 12.04 -9.81
C TRP A 246 3.14 13.05 -9.16
N ASN A 247 4.43 12.73 -9.14
CA ASN A 247 5.48 13.65 -8.71
C ASN A 247 5.70 14.70 -9.81
N ILE A 248 5.46 15.97 -9.48
CA ILE A 248 5.57 17.11 -10.40
C ILE A 248 7.03 17.33 -10.84
N ASP A 249 7.96 17.23 -9.89
CA ASP A 249 9.37 17.58 -10.10
C ASP A 249 10.08 16.58 -11.00
N THR A 250 9.78 15.29 -10.83
CA THR A 250 10.37 14.22 -11.65
C THR A 250 9.50 13.82 -12.84
N ASN A 251 8.23 14.27 -12.88
CA ASN A 251 7.22 13.85 -13.83
C ASN A 251 7.06 12.32 -13.91
N MET A 252 6.96 11.67 -12.74
CA MET A 252 6.85 10.21 -12.60
C MET A 252 5.77 9.86 -11.56
N PRO A 253 5.15 8.67 -11.65
CA PRO A 253 4.30 8.18 -10.56
C PRO A 253 5.08 8.03 -9.25
N VAL A 254 4.40 8.24 -8.13
CA VAL A 254 4.93 8.04 -6.78
C VAL A 254 3.94 7.24 -5.93
N ILE A 255 4.46 6.41 -5.02
CA ILE A 255 3.69 5.68 -4.01
C ILE A 255 4.22 5.99 -2.60
N TYR A 256 3.33 5.97 -1.62
CA TYR A 256 3.61 6.35 -0.24
C TYR A 256 2.62 5.66 0.70
N ASP A 257 2.85 5.75 2.02
CA ASP A 257 1.99 5.13 3.05
C ASP A 257 1.97 3.59 2.96
N ALA A 258 3.16 3.00 2.82
CA ALA A 258 3.31 1.58 2.62
C ALA A 258 3.08 0.74 3.88
N ALA A 259 2.48 -0.42 3.67
CA ALA A 259 2.30 -1.48 4.65
C ALA A 259 2.96 -2.77 4.11
N ALA A 260 4.29 -2.70 3.93
CA ALA A 260 5.02 -3.63 3.08
C ALA A 260 5.02 -5.07 3.60
N LEU A 261 5.12 -6.00 2.65
CA LEU A 261 5.24 -7.44 2.87
C LEU A 261 6.05 -8.05 1.72
N TYR A 262 6.78 -9.14 2.00
CA TYR A 262 7.18 -10.08 0.95
C TYR A 262 6.07 -11.11 0.76
N ALA A 263 5.40 -11.06 -0.39
CA ALA A 263 4.15 -11.74 -0.66
C ALA A 263 4.11 -12.31 -2.09
N HIS A 264 3.06 -13.05 -2.42
CA HIS A 264 2.69 -13.21 -3.82
C HIS A 264 2.31 -11.84 -4.41
N ASN A 265 2.94 -11.43 -5.52
CA ASN A 265 2.74 -10.11 -6.12
C ASN A 265 1.27 -9.80 -6.45
N GLU A 266 0.47 -10.81 -6.80
CA GLU A 266 -0.96 -10.61 -7.11
C GLU A 266 -1.80 -10.12 -5.91
N LEU A 267 -1.28 -10.22 -4.68
CA LEU A 267 -1.94 -9.65 -3.49
C LEU A 267 -2.06 -8.11 -3.57
N GLU A 268 -1.12 -7.41 -4.21
CA GLU A 268 -1.15 -5.94 -4.31
C GLU A 268 -2.45 -5.44 -4.97
N MET A 269 -2.88 -6.16 -6.00
CA MET A 269 -4.06 -5.81 -6.80
C MET A 269 -5.39 -6.07 -6.08
N ALA A 270 -5.38 -6.59 -4.85
CA ALA A 270 -6.57 -6.72 -4.01
C ALA A 270 -7.28 -5.38 -3.81
N ALA A 271 -6.50 -4.31 -3.66
CA ALA A 271 -6.99 -2.95 -3.49
C ALA A 271 -7.70 -2.40 -4.74
N TRP A 272 -7.53 -3.03 -5.90
CA TRP A 272 -8.08 -2.57 -7.19
C TRP A 272 -9.30 -3.38 -7.64
N ARG A 273 -9.69 -4.42 -6.90
CA ARG A 273 -10.95 -5.13 -7.12
C ARG A 273 -12.19 -4.28 -6.81
N PRO A 274 -12.26 -3.51 -5.71
CA PRO A 274 -13.49 -2.82 -5.36
C PRO A 274 -13.73 -1.59 -6.24
N ILE A 275 -14.97 -1.45 -6.72
CA ILE A 275 -15.42 -0.35 -7.59
C ILE A 275 -15.38 1.02 -6.88
N ARG A 276 -15.31 1.02 -5.54
CA ARG A 276 -15.27 2.24 -4.72
C ARG A 276 -13.94 2.99 -4.77
N HIS A 277 -12.90 2.40 -5.37
CA HIS A 277 -11.61 3.05 -5.58
C HIS A 277 -11.48 3.51 -7.03
N LEU A 278 -10.73 4.60 -7.24
CA LEU A 278 -10.55 5.16 -8.58
C LEU A 278 -9.55 4.36 -9.45
N ILE A 279 -8.66 3.59 -8.80
CA ILE A 279 -7.80 2.58 -9.45
C ILE A 279 -8.54 1.25 -9.45
N GLY A 280 -8.63 0.62 -10.63
CA GLY A 280 -9.47 -0.56 -10.86
C GLY A 280 -8.85 -1.62 -11.76
N ARG A 281 -9.72 -2.50 -12.29
CA ARG A 281 -9.34 -3.67 -13.12
C ARG A 281 -8.49 -3.32 -14.35
N GLN A 282 -8.62 -2.11 -14.91
CA GLN A 282 -7.79 -1.63 -16.01
C GLN A 282 -6.30 -1.51 -15.64
N TYR A 283 -5.98 -1.14 -14.40
CA TYR A 283 -4.61 -1.13 -13.91
C TYR A 283 -4.09 -2.54 -13.66
N MET A 284 -4.95 -3.43 -13.14
CA MET A 284 -4.60 -4.84 -12.97
C MET A 284 -4.25 -5.49 -14.31
N ALA A 285 -5.06 -5.25 -15.35
CA ALA A 285 -4.81 -5.76 -16.70
C ALA A 285 -3.47 -5.24 -17.26
N ALA A 286 -3.22 -3.93 -17.18
CA ALA A 286 -1.97 -3.34 -17.65
C ALA A 286 -0.74 -3.84 -16.87
N TYR A 287 -0.86 -4.08 -15.56
CA TYR A 287 0.22 -4.68 -14.77
C TYR A 287 0.63 -6.07 -15.32
N PHE A 288 -0.34 -6.88 -15.74
CA PHE A 288 -0.06 -8.22 -16.26
C PHE A 288 0.65 -8.22 -17.63
N ASP A 289 0.63 -7.11 -18.38
CA ASP A 289 1.45 -6.92 -19.59
C ASP A 289 2.95 -6.87 -19.25
N TYR A 290 3.30 -6.45 -18.03
CA TYR A 290 4.69 -6.32 -17.57
C TYR A 290 5.13 -7.45 -16.63
N PHE A 291 4.20 -8.07 -15.90
CA PHE A 291 4.48 -9.17 -14.97
C PHE A 291 3.42 -10.26 -15.14
N PRO A 292 3.72 -11.39 -15.79
CA PRO A 292 2.72 -12.40 -16.14
C PRO A 292 1.93 -12.96 -14.95
N VAL A 293 0.70 -13.37 -15.23
CA VAL A 293 -0.19 -14.05 -14.28
C VAL A 293 0.46 -15.34 -13.78
N SER A 294 0.33 -15.63 -12.49
CA SER A 294 0.82 -16.88 -11.91
C SER A 294 -0.05 -18.07 -12.32
N ALA A 295 0.57 -19.17 -12.73
CA ALA A 295 -0.16 -20.41 -13.03
C ALA A 295 -0.70 -21.07 -11.73
N PRO A 296 -1.91 -21.66 -11.74
CA PRO A 296 -2.86 -21.76 -12.85
C PRO A 296 -3.51 -20.40 -13.16
N GLU A 297 -3.44 -19.96 -14.42
CA GLU A 297 -3.90 -18.62 -14.82
C GLU A 297 -5.42 -18.48 -14.73
N GLU A 298 -6.15 -19.58 -14.95
CA GLU A 298 -7.60 -19.64 -14.83
C GLU A 298 -8.13 -19.27 -13.44
N ASP A 299 -7.29 -19.44 -12.40
CA ASP A 299 -7.64 -19.12 -11.01
C ASP A 299 -7.37 -17.64 -10.65
N GLN A 300 -6.82 -16.82 -11.55
CA GLN A 300 -6.36 -15.46 -11.23
C GLN A 300 -7.46 -14.56 -10.66
N ASP A 301 -8.65 -14.50 -11.27
CA ASP A 301 -9.71 -13.63 -10.76
C ASP A 301 -10.24 -14.11 -9.39
N ASP A 302 -10.27 -15.42 -9.17
CA ASP A 302 -10.68 -16.00 -7.90
C ASP A 302 -9.63 -15.80 -6.80
N ARG A 303 -8.33 -15.86 -7.14
CA ARG A 303 -7.24 -15.44 -6.24
C ARG A 303 -7.36 -13.97 -5.88
N ASN A 304 -7.62 -13.09 -6.86
CA ASN A 304 -7.84 -11.68 -6.59
C ASN A 304 -9.10 -11.45 -5.71
N MET A 305 -10.16 -12.25 -5.87
CA MET A 305 -11.34 -12.22 -4.99
C MET A 305 -11.02 -12.66 -3.56
N LEU A 306 -10.21 -13.71 -3.40
CA LEU A 306 -9.71 -14.15 -2.09
C LEU A 306 -8.84 -13.08 -1.44
N TYR A 307 -7.95 -12.44 -2.18
CA TYR A 307 -7.09 -11.36 -1.68
C TYR A 307 -7.90 -10.11 -1.33
N TYR A 308 -8.93 -9.80 -2.11
CA TYR A 308 -9.90 -8.74 -1.80
C TYR A 308 -10.71 -9.04 -0.52
N LEU A 309 -11.07 -10.30 -0.25
CA LEU A 309 -11.73 -10.66 1.00
C LEU A 309 -10.91 -10.25 2.24
N ARG A 310 -9.58 -10.44 2.20
CA ARG A 310 -8.67 -9.96 3.26
C ARG A 310 -8.74 -8.43 3.42
N TRP A 311 -8.90 -7.70 2.32
CA TRP A 311 -9.07 -6.24 2.33
C TRP A 311 -10.38 -5.83 3.02
N ASP A 312 -11.49 -6.49 2.70
CA ASP A 312 -12.80 -6.19 3.31
C ASP A 312 -12.84 -6.59 4.79
N LEU A 313 -12.20 -7.70 5.20
CA LEU A 313 -12.04 -8.05 6.61
C LEU A 313 -11.25 -6.99 7.37
N LYS A 314 -10.16 -6.48 6.78
CA LYS A 314 -9.41 -5.33 7.34
C LYS A 314 -10.30 -4.10 7.50
N SER A 315 -11.08 -3.75 6.48
CA SER A 315 -12.02 -2.63 6.56
C SER A 315 -13.10 -2.85 7.62
N SER A 316 -13.67 -4.06 7.72
CA SER A 316 -14.65 -4.41 8.76
C SER A 316 -14.06 -4.26 10.16
N ALA A 317 -12.83 -4.72 10.36
CA ALA A 317 -12.14 -4.61 11.65
C ALA A 317 -11.77 -3.15 12.01
N LEU A 318 -11.44 -2.30 11.03
CA LEU A 318 -11.12 -0.89 11.27
C LEU A 318 -12.37 -0.07 11.63
N PHE A 319 -13.49 -0.31 10.95
CA PHE A 319 -14.70 0.50 11.05
C PHE A 319 -15.76 -0.15 11.94
N SER A 320 -15.41 -0.32 13.22
CA SER A 320 -16.30 -0.87 14.26
C SER A 320 -17.71 -0.24 14.22
N GLY A 321 -18.75 -1.08 14.20
CA GLY A 321 -20.15 -0.65 14.13
C GLY A 321 -20.68 -0.44 12.70
N ASN A 322 -19.80 -0.35 11.69
CA ASN A 322 -20.20 -0.36 10.29
C ASN A 322 -20.19 -1.80 9.73
N LEU A 323 -21.37 -2.43 9.73
CA LEU A 323 -21.54 -3.81 9.28
C LEU A 323 -21.53 -3.98 7.75
N ARG A 324 -21.41 -2.90 6.96
CA ARG A 324 -21.38 -2.98 5.50
C ARG A 324 -20.23 -3.86 5.01
N TYR A 325 -19.02 -3.66 5.54
CA TYR A 325 -17.85 -4.43 5.15
C TYR A 325 -17.95 -5.90 5.58
N ARG A 326 -18.48 -6.16 6.79
CA ARG A 326 -18.80 -7.52 7.24
C ARG A 326 -19.74 -8.23 6.28
N ASN A 327 -20.82 -7.58 5.86
CA ASN A 327 -21.78 -8.17 4.94
C ASN A 327 -21.15 -8.43 3.55
N MET A 328 -20.35 -7.49 3.04
CA MET A 328 -19.60 -7.68 1.79
C MET A 328 -18.61 -8.85 1.87
N ALA A 329 -17.92 -9.01 3.02
CA ALA A 329 -17.05 -10.14 3.28
C ALA A 329 -17.85 -11.46 3.27
N LYS A 330 -18.98 -11.54 3.97
CA LYS A 330 -19.86 -12.74 3.98
C LYS A 330 -20.29 -13.15 2.57
N GLU A 331 -20.73 -12.21 1.74
CA GLU A 331 -21.15 -12.51 0.36
C GLU A 331 -19.98 -12.99 -0.50
N THR A 332 -18.80 -12.41 -0.33
CA THR A 332 -17.57 -12.87 -0.98
C THR A 332 -17.21 -14.28 -0.53
N MET A 333 -17.31 -14.57 0.77
CA MET A 333 -17.05 -15.91 1.32
C MET A 333 -18.01 -16.96 0.77
N LYS A 334 -19.32 -16.68 0.76
CA LYS A 334 -20.36 -17.56 0.19
C LYS A 334 -20.08 -17.86 -1.29
N THR A 335 -19.71 -16.83 -2.04
CA THR A 335 -19.36 -16.99 -3.47
C THR A 335 -18.17 -17.92 -3.64
N LEU A 336 -17.06 -17.68 -2.93
CA LEU A 336 -15.86 -18.50 -3.03
C LEU A 336 -16.11 -19.95 -2.58
N ILE A 337 -16.81 -20.15 -1.46
CA ILE A 337 -17.14 -21.48 -0.95
C ILE A 337 -18.05 -22.24 -1.92
N GLY A 338 -19.03 -21.54 -2.52
CA GLY A 338 -19.93 -22.12 -3.52
C GLY A 338 -19.20 -22.53 -4.82
N LYS A 339 -18.15 -21.80 -5.22
CA LYS A 339 -17.31 -22.17 -6.38
C LYS A 339 -16.38 -23.34 -6.10
N PHE A 340 -15.96 -23.54 -4.85
CA PHE A 340 -14.95 -24.53 -4.47
C PHE A 340 -15.41 -25.47 -3.35
N PRO A 341 -16.55 -26.19 -3.51
CA PRO A 341 -17.15 -26.97 -2.44
C PRO A 341 -16.31 -28.17 -2.00
N GLY A 342 -15.53 -28.79 -2.89
CA GLY A 342 -14.62 -29.89 -2.60
C GLY A 342 -13.16 -29.49 -2.38
N GLY A 343 -12.85 -28.19 -2.32
CA GLY A 343 -11.54 -27.68 -1.94
C GLY A 343 -10.39 -28.13 -2.86
N TYR A 344 -9.19 -28.26 -2.30
CA TYR A 344 -8.00 -28.65 -3.04
C TYR A 344 -8.02 -30.13 -3.44
N GLU A 345 -8.63 -30.97 -2.61
CA GLU A 345 -8.68 -32.42 -2.78
C GLU A 345 -9.49 -32.80 -4.03
N GLU A 346 -10.63 -32.14 -4.26
CA GLU A 346 -11.41 -32.31 -5.49
C GLU A 346 -10.61 -31.85 -6.72
N TRP A 347 -9.97 -30.68 -6.65
CA TRP A 347 -9.16 -30.13 -7.75
C TRP A 347 -7.98 -31.03 -8.13
N ALA A 348 -7.26 -31.58 -7.13
CA ALA A 348 -6.15 -32.49 -7.38
C ALA A 348 -6.64 -33.78 -8.06
N LYS A 349 -7.76 -34.34 -7.55
CA LYS A 349 -8.37 -35.55 -8.09
C LYS A 349 -8.84 -35.38 -9.54
N GLU A 350 -9.48 -34.25 -9.87
CA GLU A 350 -9.94 -33.94 -11.24
C GLU A 350 -8.80 -33.87 -12.25
N ARG A 351 -7.58 -33.56 -11.77
CA ARG A 351 -6.36 -33.50 -12.58
C ARG A 351 -5.55 -34.80 -12.56
N GLY A 352 -6.04 -35.83 -11.88
CA GLY A 352 -5.31 -37.09 -11.70
C GLY A 352 -4.04 -36.94 -10.84
N GLU A 353 -3.97 -35.90 -10.01
CA GLU A 353 -2.88 -35.65 -9.07
C GLU A 353 -3.21 -36.28 -7.70
N GLU A 354 -2.21 -36.88 -7.04
CA GLU A 354 -2.34 -37.30 -5.64
C GLU A 354 -2.39 -36.04 -4.75
N PRO A 355 -3.43 -35.85 -3.92
CA PRO A 355 -3.56 -34.64 -3.10
C PRO A 355 -2.40 -34.47 -2.13
N VAL A 356 -1.65 -33.37 -2.29
CA VAL A 356 -0.68 -32.92 -1.29
C VAL A 356 -1.43 -32.42 -0.07
N HIS A 357 -1.40 -33.18 1.01
CA HIS A 357 -1.99 -32.77 2.28
C HIS A 357 -1.01 -31.87 3.06
N ARG A 358 -1.46 -30.68 3.47
CA ARG A 358 -0.73 -29.78 4.35
C ARG A 358 -1.56 -29.52 5.60
N VAL A 359 -0.96 -29.77 6.76
CA VAL A 359 -1.54 -29.39 8.06
C VAL A 359 -0.96 -28.03 8.42
N MET A 360 -1.79 -26.99 8.43
CA MET A 360 -1.36 -25.65 8.85
C MET A 360 -1.06 -25.66 10.36
N PRO A 361 0.08 -25.13 10.81
CA PRO A 361 0.35 -25.03 12.23
C PRO A 361 -0.67 -24.10 12.91
N PRO A 362 -0.83 -24.18 14.24
CA PRO A 362 -1.66 -23.23 14.97
C PRO A 362 -1.18 -21.79 14.72
N THR A 363 -2.11 -20.89 14.39
CA THR A 363 -1.79 -19.45 14.42
C THR A 363 -1.64 -19.05 15.88
N THR A 364 -0.43 -18.63 16.28
CA THR A 364 -0.24 -17.98 17.57
C THR A 364 -0.91 -16.60 17.52
N ILE A 365 -2.20 -16.55 17.83
CA ILE A 365 -2.96 -15.31 18.04
C ILE A 365 -2.70 -14.91 19.50
N GLY A 366 -1.51 -14.37 19.73
CA GLY A 366 -1.05 -13.85 21.00
C GLY A 366 -0.42 -12.50 20.73
N LEU A 367 -1.01 -11.45 21.30
CA LEU A 367 -0.49 -10.08 21.32
C LEU A 367 0.78 -10.04 22.16
N GLU A 368 1.86 -10.60 21.65
CA GLU A 368 3.16 -9.96 21.76
C GLU A 368 3.65 -9.90 20.32
N LEU A 369 3.34 -8.77 19.69
CA LEU A 369 4.23 -8.22 18.68
C LEU A 369 5.56 -8.05 19.43
N GLU A 370 6.34 -9.12 19.60
CA GLU A 370 7.67 -9.01 20.16
C GLU A 370 8.35 -7.93 19.32
N GLU A 371 8.71 -6.82 19.96
CA GLU A 371 9.56 -5.81 19.36
C GLU A 371 10.85 -6.54 19.01
N ARG A 372 10.92 -7.06 17.78
CA ARG A 372 12.16 -7.62 17.27
C ARG A 372 13.12 -6.44 17.21
N PRO A 373 14.29 -6.52 17.87
CA PRO A 373 15.26 -5.45 17.81
C PRO A 373 15.50 -5.11 16.34
N ILE A 374 15.39 -3.82 16.01
CA ILE A 374 15.85 -3.33 14.72
C ILE A 374 17.35 -3.61 14.71
N ASP A 375 17.78 -4.57 13.88
CA ASP A 375 19.20 -4.80 13.68
C ASP A 375 19.78 -3.66 12.85
N ASN A 376 20.18 -2.59 13.54
CA ASN A 376 20.88 -1.45 12.96
C ASN A 376 22.27 -1.84 12.41
N SER A 377 22.74 -3.09 12.59
CA SER A 377 24.04 -3.52 12.08
C SER A 377 24.05 -3.80 10.58
N THR A 378 22.90 -3.76 9.90
CA THR A 378 22.80 -3.87 8.42
C THR A 378 22.25 -2.66 7.69
N THR A 379 21.94 -1.55 8.37
CA THR A 379 21.27 -0.37 7.76
C THR A 379 22.01 0.95 7.93
N SER A 380 23.31 0.93 8.24
CA SER A 380 24.14 2.10 7.94
C SER A 380 24.46 2.10 6.45
N ILE A 381 23.80 2.98 5.69
CA ILE A 381 24.31 3.37 4.38
C ILE A 381 25.62 4.12 4.66
N PRO A 382 26.79 3.64 4.23
CA PRO A 382 27.99 4.46 4.29
C PRO A 382 27.73 5.69 3.43
N SER A 383 27.99 6.89 3.95
CA SER A 383 27.90 8.15 3.21
C SER A 383 28.61 8.12 1.85
N ASP A 384 29.57 7.20 1.71
CA ASP A 384 30.45 7.06 0.57
C ASP A 384 29.80 6.35 -0.62
N SER A 385 28.77 5.51 -0.42
CA SER A 385 28.11 4.79 -1.52
C SER A 385 27.19 5.65 -2.39
N ILE A 386 26.81 6.84 -1.93
CA ILE A 386 26.05 7.84 -2.72
C ILE A 386 26.98 8.57 -3.72
N SER A 387 28.28 8.62 -3.43
CA SER A 387 29.27 9.34 -4.26
C SER A 387 29.77 8.56 -5.48
N GLU A 388 29.68 7.22 -5.47
CA GLU A 388 30.11 6.39 -6.61
C GLU A 388 29.04 6.29 -7.71
N LEU A 389 27.75 6.37 -7.37
CA LEU A 389 26.66 6.39 -8.35
C LEU A 389 26.69 7.66 -9.21
N THR A 390 26.98 8.83 -8.62
CA THR A 390 27.11 10.12 -9.33
C THR A 390 28.37 10.22 -10.19
N ARG A 391 29.35 9.33 -10.02
CA ARG A 391 30.58 9.29 -10.83
C ARG A 391 30.39 8.53 -12.14
N ASN A 392 29.51 7.53 -12.17
CA ASN A 392 29.23 6.73 -13.37
C ASN A 392 28.29 7.43 -14.37
N GLU A 393 27.51 8.43 -13.94
CA GLU A 393 26.65 9.22 -14.84
C GLU A 393 27.44 10.16 -15.76
N LYS A 394 28.66 10.58 -15.37
CA LYS A 394 29.51 11.45 -16.21
C LYS A 394 30.20 10.73 -17.37
N MET A 395 30.13 9.39 -17.46
CA MET A 395 30.71 8.64 -18.59
C MET A 395 29.69 8.27 -19.69
N ALA A 396 28.38 8.47 -19.48
CA ALA A 396 27.36 8.13 -20.47
C ALA A 396 27.03 9.27 -21.46
N HIS A 397 27.53 10.49 -21.24
CA HIS A 397 27.42 11.60 -22.19
C HIS A 397 28.64 11.67 -23.11
N ASN A 398 28.76 10.72 -24.04
CA ASN A 398 29.48 10.90 -25.30
C ASN A 398 29.26 9.70 -26.24
N ASN A 399 28.23 9.74 -27.08
CA ASN A 399 28.32 9.40 -28.52
C ASN A 399 26.97 9.52 -29.24
N HIS A 400 26.98 10.37 -30.29
CA HIS A 400 26.27 10.36 -31.60
C HIS A 400 24.84 9.74 -31.71
N GLY A 401 23.81 10.33 -32.34
CA GLY A 401 23.67 11.51 -33.21
C GLY A 401 22.50 11.31 -34.21
N LEU A 402 21.55 12.26 -34.23
CA LEU A 402 20.63 12.68 -35.34
C LEU A 402 19.43 11.77 -35.77
N PRO A 403 18.38 12.30 -36.45
CA PRO A 403 17.78 13.65 -36.35
C PRO A 403 16.22 13.70 -36.35
N TYR A 404 15.72 14.88 -35.97
CA TYR A 404 14.38 15.46 -36.19
C TYR A 404 13.82 15.26 -37.61
N LEU A 405 12.50 15.03 -37.71
CA LEU A 405 11.69 15.40 -38.88
C LEU A 405 10.37 16.06 -38.44
N SER A 406 10.27 17.33 -38.80
CA SER A 406 9.09 18.18 -38.74
C SER A 406 8.21 18.02 -39.98
N GLY A 407 6.89 18.02 -39.78
CA GLY A 407 5.96 18.66 -40.72
C GLY A 407 5.01 17.73 -41.48
N LEU A 408 3.71 17.87 -41.22
CA LEU A 408 2.69 18.03 -42.27
C LEU A 408 1.40 18.63 -41.66
N ARG A 409 1.10 19.86 -42.08
CA ARG A 409 -0.20 20.53 -41.93
C ARG A 409 -1.16 19.96 -42.97
N THR A 410 -2.42 19.76 -42.59
CA THR A 410 -3.57 19.95 -43.51
C THR A 410 -4.75 20.54 -42.76
N SER A 411 -5.50 21.35 -43.50
CA SER A 411 -6.43 22.40 -43.12
C SER A 411 -7.87 21.96 -42.79
N VAL A 412 -8.51 22.86 -42.03
CA VAL A 412 -9.91 22.93 -41.55
C VAL A 412 -10.96 23.00 -42.69
N PRO A 413 -12.25 22.73 -42.40
CA PRO A 413 -13.23 23.82 -42.52
C PRO A 413 -14.18 23.98 -41.31
N THR A 414 -14.51 25.24 -41.04
CA THR A 414 -15.26 25.81 -39.91
C THR A 414 -16.78 25.94 -40.14
N LYS A 415 -17.50 26.12 -39.01
CA LYS A 415 -18.74 26.90 -38.72
C LYS A 415 -20.05 26.12 -38.46
N PRO A 416 -21.06 26.69 -37.75
CA PRO A 416 -21.16 28.06 -37.19
C PRO A 416 -21.55 28.17 -35.70
N ASP A 417 -21.44 29.41 -35.22
CA ASP A 417 -21.80 29.95 -33.89
C ASP A 417 -23.27 29.71 -33.47
N ILE A 418 -23.48 29.36 -32.20
CA ILE A 418 -24.76 29.50 -31.51
C ILE A 418 -24.55 30.21 -30.17
N VAL A 419 -25.40 31.23 -29.99
CA VAL A 419 -25.48 32.24 -28.93
C VAL A 419 -25.76 31.63 -27.54
N GLN A 420 -25.05 32.12 -26.52
CA GLN A 420 -25.39 31.93 -25.11
C GLN A 420 -26.56 32.83 -24.67
N PRO A 421 -27.42 32.39 -23.74
CA PRO A 421 -28.05 33.27 -22.78
C PRO A 421 -27.37 33.18 -21.40
N GLN A 422 -27.13 34.35 -20.83
CA GLN A 422 -26.69 34.57 -19.45
C GLN A 422 -27.80 34.22 -18.45
N GLY A 423 -27.39 33.76 -17.25
CA GLY A 423 -28.24 33.82 -16.05
C GLY A 423 -28.08 32.62 -15.12
N GLY A 424 -27.20 32.74 -14.12
CA GLY A 424 -27.11 31.76 -13.03
C GLY A 424 -25.89 32.02 -12.15
N THR A 425 -26.12 32.56 -10.97
CA THR A 425 -25.19 32.76 -9.85
C THR A 425 -24.21 31.59 -9.66
N PRO A 426 -22.91 31.81 -9.42
CA PRO A 426 -22.03 30.70 -9.02
C PRO A 426 -22.44 30.26 -7.62
N LEU A 427 -22.94 29.03 -7.50
CA LEU A 427 -23.04 28.35 -6.21
C LEU A 427 -21.63 28.15 -5.66
N ASN A 428 -21.48 28.56 -4.41
CA ASN A 428 -20.38 28.34 -3.48
C ASN A 428 -19.42 27.20 -3.84
N SER A 429 -18.15 27.60 -3.85
CA SER A 429 -16.98 26.79 -3.52
C SER A 429 -17.27 25.69 -2.51
N TYR A 430 -17.36 24.45 -2.99
CA TYR A 430 -17.11 23.30 -2.13
C TYR A 430 -15.61 23.05 -2.18
N GLY A 431 -14.91 23.37 -1.08
CA GLY A 431 -13.52 22.98 -0.89
C GLY A 431 -13.43 21.47 -0.94
N THR A 432 -12.77 20.96 -1.98
CA THR A 432 -12.20 19.63 -2.01
C THR A 432 -11.10 19.59 -0.95
N MET A 433 -11.27 18.73 0.06
CA MET A 433 -10.23 18.39 1.02
C MET A 433 -9.04 17.85 0.24
N GLU A 434 -7.91 18.54 0.36
CA GLU A 434 -6.59 18.04 -0.06
C GLU A 434 -6.34 16.71 0.66
N ILE A 435 -6.33 15.63 -0.12
CA ILE A 435 -5.79 14.34 0.30
C ILE A 435 -4.48 14.21 -0.47
N ILE A 436 -3.42 14.64 0.21
CA ILE A 436 -1.98 14.48 -0.09
C ILE A 436 -1.43 15.41 -1.17
#